data_AF-A0A3N5SMR2-F1
#
_entry.id   AF-A0A3N5SMR2-F1
#
_cell.length_a   1.000
_cell.length_b   1.000
_cell.length_c   1.000
_cell.angle_alpha   90.00
_cell.angle_beta   90.00
_cell.angle_gamma   90.00
#
_symmetry.space_group_name_H-M   'P 1'
#
loop_
_entity.id
_entity.type
_entity.pdbx_description
1 polymer ?
#
loop_
_entity_poly.entity_id
_entity_poly.type
_entity_poly.pdbx_seq_one_letter_code
_entity_poly.pdbx_strand_id
1 'polypeptide(L)'
;MIKLKNGFELPYNRDIDAFLNSLAQSIIRESIHSSLIPRDTSEDIRNEAVLREIMDNCIYVTHQVFELFKKDENAGKLLATGFLFNFVILLFQTMEGSGASSPGAPASESGDPETTH
;
A
#
# COMPACT_ATOMS: atom_id res chain seq x y z
N MET A 1 -10.51 -16.74 9.45
CA MET A 1 -10.24 -15.42 10.04
C MET A 1 -8.74 -15.17 9.94
N ILE A 2 -8.33 -13.91 9.77
CA ILE A 2 -6.91 -13.50 9.79
C ILE A 2 -6.66 -12.77 11.10
N LYS A 3 -5.55 -13.09 11.76
CA LYS A 3 -5.08 -12.44 12.99
C LYS A 3 -3.91 -11.52 12.68
N LEU A 4 -3.82 -10.38 13.35
CA LEU A 4 -2.62 -9.53 13.37
C LEU A 4 -1.76 -9.87 14.59
N LYS A 5 -0.49 -9.43 14.59
CA LYS A 5 0.48 -9.73 15.67
C LYS A 5 0.01 -9.25 17.04
N ASN A 6 -0.76 -8.17 17.08
CA ASN A 6 -1.36 -7.61 18.30
C ASN A 6 -2.64 -8.33 18.77
N GLY A 7 -3.09 -9.37 18.06
CA GLY A 7 -4.30 -10.13 18.38
C GLY A 7 -5.58 -9.60 17.75
N PHE A 8 -5.55 -8.51 16.97
CA PHE A 8 -6.72 -8.05 16.22
C PHE A 8 -7.18 -9.10 15.22
N GLU A 9 -8.48 -9.38 15.18
CA GLU A 9 -9.09 -10.39 14.34
C GLU A 9 -9.90 -9.77 13.20
N LEU A 10 -9.59 -10.18 11.97
CA LEU A 10 -10.32 -9.77 10.78
C LEU A 10 -11.12 -10.96 10.21
N PRO A 11 -12.45 -10.84 10.04
CA PRO A 11 -13.25 -11.85 9.39
C PRO A 11 -12.91 -11.94 7.89
N TYR A 12 -12.99 -13.14 7.34
CA TYR A 12 -12.85 -13.34 5.90
C TYR A 12 -14.09 -12.80 5.18
N ASN A 13 -13.90 -12.05 4.09
CA ASN A 13 -14.96 -11.59 3.22
C ASN A 13 -14.79 -12.22 1.83
N ARG A 14 -15.90 -12.65 1.22
CA ARG A 14 -15.92 -13.25 -0.12
C ARG A 14 -15.70 -12.21 -1.22
N ASP A 15 -16.05 -10.96 -0.96
CA ASP A 15 -15.63 -9.83 -1.77
C ASP A 15 -14.15 -9.57 -1.49
N ILE A 16 -13.30 -9.98 -2.44
CA ILE A 16 -11.85 -9.93 -2.29
C ILE A 16 -11.34 -8.49 -2.25
N ASP A 17 -11.94 -7.56 -2.99
CA ASP A 17 -11.48 -6.18 -3.01
C ASP A 17 -11.79 -5.51 -1.66
N ALA A 18 -13.00 -5.71 -1.15
CA ALA A 18 -13.38 -5.23 0.19
C ALA A 18 -12.54 -5.90 1.29
N PHE A 19 -12.24 -7.20 1.13
CA PHE A 19 -11.40 -7.95 2.06
C PHE A 19 -9.97 -7.41 2.10
N LEU A 20 -9.32 -7.28 0.94
CA LEU A 20 -7.95 -6.80 0.81
C LEU A 20 -7.81 -5.36 1.31
N ASN A 21 -8.78 -4.49 1.00
CA ASN A 21 -8.79 -3.12 1.51
C ASN A 21 -8.91 -3.10 3.04
N SER A 22 -9.84 -3.87 3.60
CA SER A 22 -10.02 -3.96 5.07
C SER A 22 -8.79 -4.53 5.76
N LEU A 23 -8.12 -5.50 5.13
CA LEU A 23 -6.88 -6.09 5.62
C LEU A 23 -5.72 -5.09 5.60
N ALA A 24 -5.52 -4.39 4.49
CA ALA A 24 -4.49 -3.36 4.37
C ALA A 24 -4.69 -2.23 5.39
N GLN A 25 -5.91 -1.71 5.51
CA GLN A 25 -6.24 -0.68 6.50
C GLN A 25 -6.01 -1.15 7.93
N SER A 26 -6.37 -2.40 8.24
CA SER A 26 -6.16 -2.96 9.58
C SER A 26 -4.67 -3.13 9.88
N ILE A 27 -3.87 -3.64 8.94
CA ILE A 27 -2.41 -3.75 9.10
C ILE A 27 -1.80 -2.37 9.38
N ILE A 28 -2.14 -1.36 8.57
CA ILE A 28 -1.60 0.00 8.72
C ILE A 28 -2.03 0.60 10.07
N ARG A 29 -3.34 0.57 10.37
CA ARG A 29 -3.89 1.15 11.59
C ARG A 29 -3.28 0.51 12.83
N GLU A 30 -3.27 -0.81 12.90
CA GLU A 30 -2.77 -1.54 14.07
C GLU A 30 -1.25 -1.44 14.20
N SER A 31 -0.50 -1.33 13.09
CA SER A 31 0.95 -1.12 13.13
C SER A 31 1.30 0.28 13.65
N ILE A 32 0.57 1.33 13.23
CA ILE A 32 0.77 2.70 13.72
C ILE A 32 0.48 2.82 15.22
N HIS A 33 -0.55 2.11 15.70
CA HIS A 33 -0.97 2.16 17.11
C HIS A 33 -0.27 1.10 17.97
N SER A 34 0.73 0.39 17.43
CA SER A 34 1.45 -0.65 18.16
C SER A 34 2.12 -0.06 19.40
N SER A 35 1.88 -0.68 20.55
CA SER A 35 2.49 -0.30 21.84
C SER A 35 4.01 -0.49 21.86
N LEU A 36 4.57 -1.14 20.84
CA LEU A 36 6.01 -1.37 20.68
C LEU A 36 6.73 -0.16 20.07
N ILE A 37 5.99 0.85 19.57
CA ILE A 37 6.56 2.04 18.94
C ILE A 37 6.71 3.14 20.01
N PRO A 38 7.95 3.55 20.35
CA PRO A 38 8.15 4.57 21.36
C PRO A 38 7.68 5.94 20.85
N ARG A 39 6.83 6.61 21.63
CA ARG A 39 6.17 7.87 21.24
C ARG A 39 7.09 9.10 21.31
N ASP A 40 8.15 9.04 22.11
CA ASP A 40 9.07 10.17 22.40
C ASP A 40 10.39 10.10 21.59
N THR A 41 10.36 9.49 20.40
CA THR A 41 11.55 9.34 19.54
C THR A 41 11.50 10.28 18.34
N SER A 42 12.63 10.50 17.66
CA SER A 42 12.65 11.27 16.42
C SER A 42 11.72 10.64 15.37
N GLU A 43 11.15 11.49 14.50
CA GLU A 43 10.21 11.05 13.46
C GLU A 43 10.79 9.93 12.58
N ASP A 44 12.07 10.01 12.23
CA ASP A 44 12.73 9.00 11.39
C ASP A 44 12.78 7.62 12.06
N ILE A 45 13.11 7.58 13.36
CA ILE A 45 13.15 6.33 14.13
C ILE A 45 11.74 5.77 14.32
N ARG A 46 10.75 6.64 14.52
CA ARG A 46 9.34 6.24 14.61
C ARG A 46 8.85 5.66 13.29
N ASN A 47 9.18 6.28 12.16
CA ASN A 47 8.80 5.81 10.83
C ASN A 47 9.44 4.44 10.53
N GLU A 48 10.72 4.26 10.86
CA GLU A 48 11.39 2.95 10.69
C GLU A 48 10.73 1.86 11.55
N ALA A 49 10.36 2.18 12.80
CA ALA A 49 9.66 1.26 13.69
C ALA A 49 8.27 0.88 13.16
N VAL A 50 7.50 1.85 12.64
CA VAL A 50 6.20 1.59 11.98
C VAL A 50 6.38 0.67 10.78
N LEU A 51 7.35 0.93 9.91
CA LEU A 51 7.61 0.12 8.72
C LEU A 51 8.00 -1.32 9.10
N ARG A 52 8.81 -1.50 10.15
CA ARG A 52 9.17 -2.82 10.65
C ARG A 52 7.95 -3.59 11.18
N GLU A 53 7.07 -2.92 11.90
CA GLU A 53 5.84 -3.55 12.40
C GLU A 53 4.85 -3.89 11.26
N ILE A 54 4.74 -3.03 10.24
CA ILE A 54 3.98 -3.33 9.02
C ILE A 54 4.55 -4.57 8.35
N MET A 55 5.87 -4.65 8.19
CA MET A 55 6.55 -5.79 7.59
C MET A 55 6.27 -7.09 8.37
N ASP A 56 6.40 -7.06 9.69
CA ASP A 56 6.10 -8.20 10.57
C ASP A 56 4.64 -8.68 10.40
N ASN A 57 3.68 -7.74 10.40
CA ASN A 57 2.27 -8.06 10.21
C ASN A 57 2.01 -8.66 8.82
N CYS A 58 2.64 -8.12 7.76
CA CYS A 58 2.55 -8.69 6.42
C CYS A 58 3.07 -10.13 6.39
N ILE A 59 4.24 -10.41 6.97
CA ILE A 59 4.80 -11.78 7.05
C ILE A 59 3.83 -12.71 7.79
N TYR A 60 3.32 -12.29 8.95
CA TYR A 60 2.39 -13.09 9.75
C TYR A 60 1.08 -13.40 9.03
N VAL A 61 0.53 -12.42 8.30
CA VAL A 61 -0.66 -12.59 7.47
C VAL A 61 -0.39 -13.53 6.30
N THR A 62 0.75 -13.39 5.63
CA THR A 62 1.16 -14.27 4.52
C THR A 62 1.20 -15.73 4.97
N HIS A 63 1.77 -16.03 6.14
CA HIS A 63 1.75 -17.40 6.68
C HIS A 63 0.33 -17.94 6.88
N GLN A 64 -0.58 -17.14 7.43
CA GLN A 64 -1.97 -17.54 7.63
C GLN A 64 -2.71 -17.76 6.30
N VAL A 65 -2.44 -16.93 5.30
CA VAL A 65 -2.99 -17.06 3.94
C VAL A 65 -2.48 -18.35 3.29
N PHE A 66 -1.19 -18.67 3.40
CA PHE A 66 -0.64 -19.94 2.92
C PHE A 66 -1.26 -21.16 3.60
N GLU A 67 -1.48 -21.10 4.92
CA GLU A 67 -2.18 -22.17 5.63
C GLU A 67 -3.65 -22.28 5.24
N LEU A 68 -4.31 -21.16 4.89
CA LEU A 68 -5.64 -21.16 4.31
C LEU A 68 -5.64 -21.89 2.96
N PHE A 69 -4.65 -21.62 2.09
CA PHE A 69 -4.52 -22.26 0.78
C PHE A 69 -4.36 -23.78 0.86
N LYS A 70 -3.62 -24.27 1.87
CA LYS A 70 -3.47 -25.71 2.11
C LYS A 70 -4.78 -26.39 2.54
N LYS A 71 -5.68 -25.65 3.20
CA LYS A 71 -6.95 -26.17 3.73
C LYS A 71 -8.10 -26.02 2.73
N ASP A 72 -8.06 -24.99 1.89
CA ASP A 72 -9.06 -24.71 0.86
C ASP A 72 -8.37 -24.13 -0.38
N GLU A 73 -8.15 -25.00 -1.36
CA GLU A 73 -7.47 -24.67 -2.63
C GLU A 73 -8.25 -23.62 -3.45
N ASN A 74 -9.59 -23.58 -3.33
CA ASN A 74 -10.42 -22.62 -4.04
C ASN A 74 -10.31 -21.22 -3.45
N ALA A 75 -10.29 -21.12 -2.11
CA ALA A 75 -9.98 -19.87 -1.43
C ALA A 75 -8.59 -19.37 -1.83
N GLY A 76 -7.65 -20.30 -2.08
CA GLY A 76 -6.32 -19.93 -2.52
C GLY A 76 -6.19 -19.41 -3.93
N LYS A 77 -6.86 -20.05 -4.88
CA LYS A 77 -6.97 -19.55 -6.24
C LYS A 77 -7.62 -18.17 -6.26
N LEU A 78 -8.71 -17.98 -5.51
CA LEU A 78 -9.44 -16.71 -5.45
C LEU A 78 -8.57 -15.55 -4.92
N LEU A 79 -7.82 -15.77 -3.83
CA LEU A 79 -6.93 -14.77 -3.26
C LEU A 79 -5.73 -14.46 -4.16
N ALA A 80 -5.11 -15.48 -4.77
CA ALA A 80 -4.00 -15.28 -5.70
C ALA A 80 -4.44 -14.50 -6.94
N THR A 81 -5.59 -14.83 -7.52
CA THR A 81 -6.16 -14.12 -8.67
C THR A 81 -6.55 -12.69 -8.30
N GLY A 82 -7.21 -12.49 -7.16
CA GLY A 82 -7.60 -11.15 -6.71
C GLY A 82 -6.40 -10.26 -6.38
N PHE A 83 -5.35 -10.80 -5.76
CA PHE A 83 -4.10 -10.06 -5.53
C PHE A 83 -3.46 -9.63 -6.85
N LEU A 84 -3.31 -10.54 -7.80
CA LEU A 84 -2.70 -10.25 -9.10
C LEU A 84 -3.51 -9.19 -9.86
N PHE A 85 -4.84 -9.31 -9.87
CA PHE A 85 -5.73 -8.34 -10.49
C PHE A 85 -5.57 -6.94 -9.87
N ASN A 86 -5.63 -6.85 -8.53
CA ASN A 86 -5.52 -5.58 -7.82
C ASN A 86 -4.14 -4.93 -8.02
N PHE A 87 -3.07 -5.73 -8.06
CA PHE A 87 -1.72 -5.24 -8.39
C PHE A 87 -1.63 -4.66 -9.82
N VAL A 88 -2.25 -5.33 -10.80
CA VAL A 88 -2.30 -4.83 -12.19
C VAL A 88 -3.10 -3.52 -12.29
N ILE A 89 -4.22 -3.39 -11.57
CA ILE A 89 -5.02 -2.15 -11.55
C ILE A 89 -4.22 -0.99 -10.94
N LEU A 90 -3.52 -1.20 -9.82
CA LEU A 90 -2.67 -0.18 -9.20
C LEU A 90 -1.52 0.25 -10.13
N LEU A 91 -0.89 -0.71 -10.81
CA LEU A 91 0.14 -0.40 -11.81
C LEU A 91 -0.43 0.40 -13.00
N PHE A 92 -1.61 0.00 -13.50
CA PHE A 92 -2.29 0.70 -14.58
C PHE A 92 -2.60 2.15 -14.21
N GLN A 93 -3.16 2.39 -13.02
CA GLN A 93 -3.41 3.75 -12.50
C GLN A 93 -2.13 4.58 -12.33
N THR A 94 -1.03 3.95 -11.91
CA THR A 94 0.27 4.61 -11.78
C THR A 94 0.82 5.01 -13.15
N MET A 95 0.65 4.17 -14.17
CA MET A 95 1.07 4.44 -15.54
C MET A 95 0.22 5.55 -16.19
N GLU A 96 -1.11 5.54 -15.99
CA GLU A 96 -1.99 6.63 -16.45
C GLU A 96 -1.72 7.95 -15.71
N GLY A 97 -1.49 7.91 -14.40
CA GLY A 97 -1.18 9.08 -13.57
C GLY A 97 0.19 9.70 -13.86
N SER A 98 1.15 8.92 -14.36
CA SER A 98 2.49 9.41 -14.76
C SER A 98 2.52 10.10 -16.14
N GLY A 99 1.39 10.09 -16.88
CA GLY A 99 1.25 10.77 -18.17
C GLY A 99 0.79 12.23 -18.09
N ALA A 100 0.47 12.74 -16.89
CA ALA A 100 -0.19 14.05 -16.72
C ALA A 100 0.68 15.14 -16.05
N SER A 101 2.00 15.06 -16.17
CA SER A 101 2.90 16.14 -15.74
C SER A 101 3.90 16.54 -16.84
N SER A 102 3.39 17.22 -17.86
CA SER A 102 4.14 18.27 -18.55
C SER A 102 3.17 19.25 -19.21
N PRO A 103 3.12 20.50 -18.73
CA PRO A 103 3.24 21.60 -19.68
C PRO A 103 4.12 22.72 -19.11
N GLY A 104 5.21 23.03 -19.82
CA GLY A 104 5.92 24.29 -19.61
C GLY A 104 7.43 24.22 -19.82
N ALA A 105 7.88 23.88 -21.03
CA ALA A 105 9.15 24.42 -21.50
C ALA A 105 8.88 25.87 -21.93
N PRO A 106 9.46 26.91 -21.29
CA PRO A 106 9.45 28.22 -21.92
C PRO A 106 10.46 28.17 -23.07
N ALA A 107 9.96 28.26 -24.29
CA ALA A 107 10.78 28.55 -25.44
C ALA A 107 11.48 29.89 -25.18
N SER A 108 12.81 29.83 -25.13
CA SER A 108 13.70 30.98 -25.15
C SER A 108 13.53 31.73 -26.46
N GLU A 109 12.82 32.86 -26.45
CA GLU A 109 12.94 33.87 -27.50
C GLU A 109 13.88 34.97 -27.02
N SER A 110 15.11 34.88 -27.51
CA SER A 110 16.08 35.97 -27.57
C SER A 110 15.68 36.96 -28.66
N GLY A 111 15.49 38.24 -28.31
CA GLY A 111 15.28 39.32 -29.27
C GLY A 111 15.26 40.68 -28.56
N ASP A 112 16.44 41.25 -28.38
CA ASP A 112 16.73 42.56 -27.77
C ASP A 112 16.24 43.76 -28.64
N PRO A 113 16.31 45.02 -28.14
CA PRO A 113 15.27 46.05 -28.28
C PRO A 113 15.51 47.04 -29.43
N GLU A 114 14.45 47.69 -29.92
CA GLU A 114 14.61 48.94 -30.66
C GLU A 114 13.46 49.94 -30.42
N THR A 115 13.85 51.08 -29.87
CA THR A 115 13.11 52.33 -29.69
C THR A 115 12.89 53.06 -31.01
N THR A 116 11.67 53.54 -31.28
CA THR A 116 11.50 54.74 -32.14
C THR A 116 10.26 55.54 -31.75
N HIS A 117 10.53 56.82 -31.43
CA HIS A 117 9.75 58.06 -31.41
C HIS A 117 8.24 58.07 -31.71
#